data_AF-A0A7Y9KU03-F1
#
_entry.id   AF-A0A7Y9KU03-F1
#
_cell.length_a   1.000
_cell.length_b   1.000
_cell.length_c   1.000
_cell.angle_alpha   90.00
_cell.angle_beta   90.00
_cell.angle_gamma   90.00
#
_symmetry.space_group_name_H-M   'P 1'
#
loop_
_entity.id
_entity.type
_entity.pdbx_description
1 polymer ?
#
loop_
_entity_poly.entity_id
_entity_poly.type
_entity_poly.pdbx_seq_one_letter_code
_entity_poly.pdbx_strand_id
1 'polypeptide(L)'
;MRAARQFTRQTLTRWDLTERFDDIALVVSELVTNALRHALPGDVARDPHDPPVRLHLMHWTSRLVCAVRDPSRSGPVTGEAADSAESGRGLFLVESFSDSWGWHASPAPAGETLPAGVLRGKVVWALFRLPGAAADRAQDVAER
;
A
#
# COMPACT_ATOMS: atom_id res chain seq x y z
N MET A 1 12.03 -4.35 -6.14
CA MET A 1 11.15 -5.42 -5.62
C MET A 1 11.69 -6.17 -4.41
N ARG A 2 12.89 -6.77 -4.46
CA ARG A 2 13.46 -7.50 -3.28
C ARG A 2 13.51 -6.67 -1.99
N ALA A 3 13.88 -5.39 -2.09
CA ALA A 3 13.96 -4.50 -0.93
C ALA A 3 12.60 -4.27 -0.23
N ALA A 4 11.51 -4.08 -0.99
CA ALA A 4 10.16 -3.91 -0.43
C ALA A 4 9.69 -5.18 0.27
N ARG A 5 9.86 -6.35 -0.38
CA ARG A 5 9.52 -7.64 0.22
C ARG A 5 10.32 -7.93 1.49
N GLN A 6 11.62 -7.62 1.48
CA GLN A 6 12.50 -7.81 2.63
C GLN A 6 12.14 -6.87 3.79
N PHE A 7 11.79 -5.61 3.50
CA PHE A 7 11.31 -4.65 4.49
C PHE A 7 10.00 -5.14 5.12
N THR A 8 9.02 -5.53 4.31
CA THR A 8 7.75 -6.08 4.80
C THR A 8 7.98 -7.31 5.67
N ARG A 9 8.87 -8.22 5.27
CA ARG A 9 9.22 -9.40 6.09
C ARG A 9 9.79 -9.03 7.44
N GLN A 10 10.80 -8.16 7.48
CA GLN A 10 11.40 -7.75 8.74
C GLN A 10 10.42 -7.05 9.67
N THR A 11 9.55 -6.20 9.13
CA THR A 11 8.55 -5.48 9.92
C THR A 11 7.47 -6.41 10.45
N LEU A 12 6.93 -7.31 9.62
CA LEU A 12 5.90 -8.27 10.05
C LEU A 12 6.44 -9.30 11.04
N THR A 13 7.67 -9.79 10.86
CA THR A 13 8.33 -10.65 11.86
C THR A 13 8.51 -9.93 13.19
N ARG A 14 8.88 -8.64 13.18
CA ARG A 14 9.01 -7.84 14.42
C ARG A 14 7.66 -7.64 15.12
N TRP A 15 6.56 -7.64 14.39
CA TRP A 15 5.21 -7.51 14.94
C TRP A 15 4.54 -8.84 15.26
N ASP A 16 5.25 -9.96 15.06
CA ASP A 16 4.74 -11.32 15.23
C ASP A 16 3.53 -11.65 14.33
N LEU A 17 3.49 -11.03 13.14
CA LEU A 17 2.39 -11.14 12.17
C LEU A 17 2.79 -12.00 10.99
N THR A 18 2.99 -13.30 11.24
CA THR A 18 3.54 -14.21 10.22
C THR A 18 2.49 -14.98 9.42
N GLU A 19 1.26 -15.14 9.94
CA GLU A 19 0.24 -15.99 9.31
C GLU A 19 -0.20 -15.53 7.91
N ARG A 20 -0.29 -14.22 7.68
CA ARG A 20 -0.67 -13.64 6.38
C ARG A 20 0.51 -13.04 5.62
N PHE A 21 1.74 -13.44 5.96
CA PHE A 21 2.95 -12.84 5.42
C PHE A 21 2.97 -12.87 3.88
N ASP A 22 2.65 -14.00 3.26
CA ASP A 22 2.75 -14.14 1.81
C ASP A 22 1.71 -13.26 1.08
N ASP A 23 0.47 -13.20 1.57
CA ASP A 23 -0.57 -12.30 1.05
C ASP A 23 -0.14 -10.84 1.14
N ILE A 24 0.34 -10.42 2.32
CA ILE A 24 0.73 -9.03 2.57
C ILE A 24 1.96 -8.68 1.71
N ALA A 25 2.93 -9.58 1.61
CA ALA A 25 4.13 -9.38 0.81
C ALA A 25 3.81 -9.28 -0.68
N LEU A 26 2.84 -10.06 -1.17
CA LEU A 26 2.35 -10.00 -2.54
C LEU A 26 1.71 -8.64 -2.80
N VAL A 27 0.73 -8.25 -1.99
CA VAL A 27 0.00 -6.97 -2.15
C VAL A 27 0.94 -5.77 -2.04
N VAL A 28 1.87 -5.75 -1.08
CA VAL A 28 2.89 -4.69 -1.00
C VAL A 28 3.74 -4.65 -2.26
N SER A 29 4.08 -5.81 -2.82
CA SER A 29 4.87 -5.87 -4.06
C SER A 29 4.09 -5.29 -5.24
N GLU A 30 2.81 -5.63 -5.37
CA GLU A 30 1.95 -5.08 -6.41
C GLU A 30 1.77 -3.57 -6.25
N LEU A 31 1.49 -3.09 -5.04
CA LEU A 31 1.33 -1.66 -4.75
C LEU A 31 2.60 -0.85 -5.06
N VAL A 32 3.77 -1.35 -4.66
CA VAL A 32 5.06 -0.68 -4.93
C VAL A 32 5.41 -0.73 -6.42
N THR A 33 5.14 -1.84 -7.10
CA THR A 33 5.36 -1.97 -8.55
C THR A 33 4.49 -0.98 -9.30
N ASN A 34 3.21 -0.92 -8.95
CA ASN A 34 2.25 0.00 -9.55
C ASN A 34 2.67 1.46 -9.31
N ALA A 35 3.06 1.80 -8.08
CA ALA A 35 3.57 3.12 -7.74
C ALA A 35 4.83 3.49 -8.53
N LEU A 36 5.82 2.60 -8.65
CA LEU A 36 7.05 2.89 -9.40
C LEU A 36 6.78 3.01 -10.90
N ARG A 37 5.88 2.19 -11.46
CA ARG A 37 5.47 2.24 -12.87
C ARG A 37 4.76 3.55 -13.20
N HIS A 38 3.88 4.03 -12.33
CA HIS A 38 3.09 5.24 -12.56
C HIS A 38 3.74 6.54 -12.05
N ALA A 39 4.71 6.46 -11.14
CA ALA A 39 5.51 7.61 -10.70
C ALA A 39 6.53 8.06 -11.75
N LEU A 40 6.85 7.21 -12.74
CA LEU A 40 7.80 7.48 -13.81
C LEU A 40 7.10 7.41 -15.19
N PRO A 41 6.15 8.32 -15.50
CA PRO A 41 5.66 8.40 -16.87
C PRO A 41 6.85 8.79 -17.77
N GLY A 42 7.21 7.90 -18.71
CA GLY A 42 8.47 7.92 -19.46
C GLY A 42 8.77 9.18 -20.27
N ASP A 43 7.79 10.09 -20.42
CA ASP A 43 7.91 11.33 -21.20
C ASP A 43 7.92 12.61 -20.35
N VAL A 44 7.84 12.51 -19.02
CA VAL A 44 7.79 13.69 -18.14
C VAL A 44 9.00 13.69 -17.21
N ALA A 45 9.90 14.65 -17.40
CA ALA A 45 11.04 14.85 -16.51
C ALA A 45 10.54 15.02 -15.07
N ARG A 46 11.04 14.18 -14.16
CA ARG A 46 10.73 14.25 -12.74
C ARG A 46 11.10 15.62 -12.22
N ASP A 47 10.18 16.29 -11.51
CA ASP A 47 10.55 17.49 -10.76
C ASP A 47 11.57 17.06 -9.68
N PRO A 48 12.76 17.68 -9.59
CA PRO A 48 13.73 17.37 -8.54
C PRO A 48 13.15 17.46 -7.12
N HIS A 49 12.06 18.21 -6.95
CA HIS A 49 11.32 18.37 -5.71
C HIS A 49 10.21 17.33 -5.50
N ASP A 50 9.95 16.43 -6.46
CA ASP A 50 8.94 15.38 -6.29
C ASP A 50 9.39 14.34 -5.25
N PRO A 51 8.55 14.05 -4.24
CA PRO A 51 8.89 13.10 -3.19
C PRO A 51 9.09 11.69 -3.76
N PRO A 52 10.00 10.90 -3.17
CA PRO A 52 10.16 9.51 -3.56
C PRO A 52 8.90 8.70 -3.23
N VAL A 53 8.73 7.57 -3.92
CA VAL A 53 7.74 6.56 -3.55
C VAL A 53 8.00 6.09 -2.12
N ARG A 54 6.98 6.08 -1.27
CA ARG A 54 7.09 5.66 0.13
C ARG A 54 6.10 4.57 0.48
N LEU A 55 6.60 3.52 1.12
CA LEU A 55 5.80 2.45 1.70
C LEU A 55 5.62 2.71 3.20
N HIS A 56 4.38 2.67 3.65
CA HIS A 56 3.97 2.76 5.04
C HIS A 56 3.29 1.46 5.45
N LEU A 57 3.73 0.88 6.56
CA LEU A 57 3.07 -0.22 7.23
C LEU A 57 2.55 0.30 8.57
N MET A 58 1.26 0.15 8.83
CA MET A 58 0.61 0.63 10.04
C MET A 58 -0.14 -0.54 10.67
N HIS A 59 0.25 -0.93 11.89
CA HIS A 59 -0.39 -2.01 12.63
C HIS A 59 -1.11 -1.46 13.87
N TRP A 60 -2.38 -1.81 14.02
CA TRP A 60 -3.24 -1.38 15.11
C TRP A 60 -4.20 -2.49 15.48
N THR A 61 -4.06 -3.03 16.70
CA THR A 61 -4.88 -4.14 17.23
C THR A 61 -4.86 -5.38 16.33
N SER A 62 -5.95 -5.64 15.60
CA SER A 62 -6.13 -6.76 14.67
C SER A 62 -6.13 -6.32 13.21
N ARG A 63 -5.52 -5.17 12.91
CA ARG A 63 -5.56 -4.56 11.57
C ARG A 63 -4.17 -4.11 11.15
N LEU A 64 -3.81 -4.46 9.93
CA LEU A 64 -2.62 -3.97 9.25
C LEU A 64 -3.04 -3.21 8.01
N VAL A 65 -2.53 -1.99 7.85
CA VAL A 65 -2.65 -1.21 6.63
C VAL A 65 -1.30 -1.08 5.97
N CYS A 66 -1.26 -1.44 4.69
CA CYS A 66 -0.14 -1.21 3.79
C CYS A 66 -0.51 -0.05 2.87
N ALA A 67 0.19 1.07 2.94
CA ALA A 67 -0.05 2.23 2.10
C ALA A 67 1.19 2.58 1.30
N VAL A 68 1.03 2.78 -0.01
CA VAL A 68 2.08 3.28 -0.89
C VAL A 68 1.70 4.65 -1.38
N ARG A 69 2.62 5.59 -1.21
CA ARG A 69 2.49 6.96 -1.68
C ARG A 69 3.41 7.18 -2.86
N ASP A 70 2.90 7.81 -3.90
CA ASP A 70 3.63 8.16 -5.11
C ASP A 70 3.26 9.56 -5.63
N PRO A 71 4.11 10.23 -6.42
CA PRO A 71 3.86 11.59 -6.91
C PRO A 71 2.81 11.67 -8.02
N SER A 72 2.30 10.54 -8.54
CA SER A 72 1.32 10.56 -9.64
C SER A 72 0.01 11.23 -9.23
N ARG A 73 -0.60 11.90 -10.21
CA ARG A 73 -1.89 12.61 -10.07
C ARG A 73 -3.07 11.79 -10.59
N SER A 74 -2.78 10.70 -11.30
CA SER A 74 -3.77 9.82 -11.90
C SER A 74 -4.22 8.77 -10.89
N GLY A 75 -5.53 8.58 -10.78
CA GLY A 75 -6.10 7.45 -10.03
C GLY A 75 -5.57 6.11 -10.56
N PRO A 76 -5.57 5.05 -9.74
CA PRO A 76 -5.34 3.71 -10.24
C PRO A 76 -6.43 3.41 -11.28
N VAL A 77 -6.00 3.11 -12.51
CA VAL A 77 -6.94 2.83 -13.62
C VAL A 77 -7.50 1.43 -13.40
N THR A 78 -8.70 1.35 -12.84
CA THR A 78 -9.49 0.12 -12.76
C THR A 78 -10.36 0.03 -14.01
N GLY A 79 -9.97 -0.78 -14.98
CA GLY A 79 -10.75 -0.96 -16.20
C GLY A 79 -9.98 -1.71 -17.28
N GLU A 80 -10.69 -2.59 -17.99
CA GLU A 80 -10.20 -3.49 -19.03
C GLU A 80 -9.15 -2.85 -19.95
N ALA A 81 -8.00 -3.49 -20.05
CA ALA A 81 -7.00 -3.23 -21.08
C ALA A 81 -6.56 -1.76 -21.23
N ALA A 82 -6.02 -1.16 -20.16
CA ALA A 82 -5.13 0.00 -20.32
C ALA A 82 -3.77 -0.46 -20.87
N ASP A 83 -3.70 -0.74 -22.18
CA ASP A 83 -2.54 -0.93 -23.08
C ASP A 83 -1.31 -1.76 -22.60
N SER A 84 -1.44 -2.42 -21.46
CA SER A 84 -0.55 -3.45 -20.97
C SER A 84 -1.40 -4.39 -20.13
N ALA A 85 -1.50 -5.65 -20.56
CA ALA A 85 -2.29 -6.70 -19.90
C ALA A 85 -1.88 -6.98 -18.43
N GLU A 86 -0.83 -6.31 -17.94
CA GLU A 86 -0.35 -6.39 -16.56
C GLU A 86 -0.95 -5.33 -15.61
N SER A 87 -1.29 -4.13 -16.08
CA SER A 87 -1.75 -3.06 -15.16
C SER A 87 -3.09 -3.36 -14.50
N GLY A 88 -3.94 -4.18 -15.14
CA GLY A 88 -5.19 -4.68 -14.51
C GLY A 88 -4.98 -5.85 -13.53
N ARG A 89 -3.90 -6.63 -13.68
CA ARG A 89 -3.61 -7.79 -12.82
C ARG A 89 -3.13 -7.37 -11.43
N GLY A 90 -2.34 -6.31 -11.36
CA GLY A 90 -1.81 -5.82 -10.08
C GLY A 90 -2.91 -5.44 -9.11
N LEU A 91 -3.88 -4.63 -9.53
CA LEU A 91 -5.02 -4.23 -8.69
C LEU A 91 -5.97 -5.39 -8.41
N PHE A 92 -6.16 -6.31 -9.36
CA PHE A 92 -6.92 -7.54 -9.12
C PHE A 92 -6.31 -8.40 -8.00
N LEU A 93 -4.97 -8.51 -7.94
CA LEU A 93 -4.28 -9.19 -6.84
C LEU A 93 -4.46 -8.42 -5.52
N VAL A 94 -4.36 -7.09 -5.53
CA VAL A 94 -4.65 -6.28 -4.34
C VAL A 94 -6.08 -6.52 -3.85
N GLU A 95 -7.06 -6.53 -4.75
CA GLU A 95 -8.46 -6.79 -4.45
C GLU A 95 -8.70 -8.20 -3.92
N SER A 96 -8.05 -9.21 -4.51
CA SER A 96 -8.25 -10.62 -4.15
C SER A 96 -7.64 -11.00 -2.80
N PHE A 97 -6.51 -10.39 -2.44
CA PHE A 97 -5.74 -10.78 -1.26
C PHE A 97 -5.87 -9.82 -0.08
N SER A 98 -6.44 -8.62 -0.27
CA SER A 98 -6.74 -7.69 0.83
C SER A 98 -8.18 -7.83 1.32
N ASP A 99 -8.44 -7.47 2.58
CA ASP A 99 -9.81 -7.41 3.10
C ASP A 99 -10.57 -6.18 2.59
N SER A 100 -9.83 -5.11 2.31
CA SER A 100 -10.33 -3.87 1.72
C SER A 100 -9.14 -3.10 1.18
N TRP A 101 -9.36 -2.36 0.10
CA TRP A 101 -8.35 -1.46 -0.44
C TRP A 101 -9.01 -0.19 -0.96
N GLY A 102 -8.19 0.83 -1.19
CA GLY A 102 -8.66 2.07 -1.78
C GLY A 102 -7.51 2.97 -2.16
N TRP A 103 -7.87 4.15 -2.66
CA TRP A 103 -6.91 5.18 -2.99
C TRP A 103 -7.52 6.55 -2.73
N HIS A 104 -6.67 7.53 -2.47
CA HIS A 104 -7.07 8.92 -2.45
C HIS A 104 -5.96 9.79 -3.04
N ALA A 105 -6.36 10.80 -3.80
CA ALA A 105 -5.45 11.88 -4.16
C ALA A 105 -5.15 12.69 -2.89
N SER A 106 -3.88 12.98 -2.63
CA SER A 106 -3.52 14.01 -1.68
C SER A 106 -3.80 15.34 -2.36
N PRO A 107 -4.78 16.15 -1.91
CA PRO A 107 -5.10 17.39 -2.56
C PRO A 107 -3.88 18.30 -2.51
N ALA A 108 -3.54 18.86 -3.66
CA ALA A 108 -2.85 20.14 -3.69
C ALA A 108 -3.94 21.21 -3.81
N PRO A 109 -3.98 22.23 -2.93
CA PRO A 109 -4.81 23.39 -3.17
C PRO A 109 -4.49 23.93 -4.56
N ALA A 110 -5.53 24.12 -5.37
CA ALA A 110 -5.38 24.80 -6.64
C ALA A 110 -5.13 26.28 -6.35
N GLY A 111 -4.00 26.81 -6.81
CA GLY A 111 -3.71 28.26 -6.78
C GLY A 111 -2.95 28.79 -5.56
N GLU A 112 -2.74 28.01 -4.50
CA GLU A 112 -1.92 28.44 -3.35
C GLU A 112 -0.56 27.73 -3.32
N THR A 113 0.50 28.51 -3.09
CA THR A 113 1.83 27.98 -2.79
C THR A 113 1.72 27.11 -1.55
N LEU A 114 1.88 25.81 -1.74
CA LEU A 114 1.90 24.84 -0.65
C LEU A 114 3.01 25.22 0.36
N PRO A 115 2.74 25.19 1.68
CA PRO A 115 3.80 25.30 2.66
C PRO A 115 4.85 24.22 2.40
N ALA A 116 6.12 24.57 2.57
CA ALA A 116 7.24 23.65 2.38
C ALA A 116 6.98 22.36 3.20
N GLY A 117 6.84 21.22 2.50
CA GLY A 117 6.56 19.92 3.11
C GLY A 117 5.16 19.35 2.85
N VAL A 118 4.21 20.12 2.28
CA VAL A 118 2.97 19.54 1.76
C VAL A 118 3.26 18.91 0.41
N LEU A 119 3.32 17.59 0.44
CA LEU A 119 3.70 16.81 -0.72
C LEU A 119 2.45 16.56 -1.58
N ARG A 120 2.57 16.73 -2.90
CA ARG A 120 1.55 16.32 -3.88
C ARG A 120 1.57 14.79 -4.07
N GLY A 121 0.56 14.23 -4.71
CA GLY A 121 0.56 12.83 -5.17
C GLY A 121 -0.66 12.01 -4.73
N LYS A 122 -0.56 10.70 -4.88
CA LYS A 122 -1.60 9.72 -4.57
C LYS A 122 -1.13 8.80 -3.45
N VAL A 123 -2.09 8.33 -2.65
CA VAL A 123 -1.88 7.21 -1.73
C VAL A 123 -2.81 6.07 -2.15
N VAL A 124 -2.26 4.88 -2.32
CA VAL A 124 -3.02 3.63 -2.50
C VAL A 124 -2.78 2.78 -1.26
N TRP A 125 -3.83 2.24 -0.68
CA TRP A 125 -3.75 1.48 0.56
C TRP A 125 -4.52 0.16 0.47
N ALA A 126 -4.06 -0.83 1.22
CA ALA A 126 -4.69 -2.12 1.41
C ALA A 126 -4.73 -2.47 2.91
N LEU A 127 -5.88 -2.97 3.36
CA LEU A 127 -6.17 -3.37 4.73
C LEU A 127 -6.19 -4.89 4.82
N PHE A 128 -5.58 -5.41 5.88
CA PHE A 128 -5.59 -6.80 6.28
C PHE A 128 -6.14 -6.90 7.69
N ARG A 129 -7.17 -7.72 7.88
CA ARG A 129 -7.57 -8.18 9.20
C ARG A 129 -6.65 -9.33 9.59
N LEU A 130 -6.11 -9.20 10.80
CA LEU A 130 -5.23 -10.17 11.40
C LEU A 130 -6.00 -10.86 12.52
N PRO A 131 -5.83 -12.16 12.71
CA PRO A 131 -6.32 -12.82 13.91
C PRO A 131 -5.64 -12.13 15.10
N GLY A 132 -6.45 -11.48 15.93
CA GLY A 132 -5.93 -10.66 17.01
C GLY A 132 -5.23 -11.52 18.05
N ALA A 133 -4.09 -11.05 18.57
CA ALA A 133 -3.40 -11.60 19.75
C ALA A 133 -4.24 -11.63 21.05
N ALA A 134 -5.55 -11.35 20.96
CA ALA A 134 -6.52 -11.33 22.06
C ALA A 134 -7.64 -12.38 21.91
N ALA A 135 -7.72 -13.12 20.81
CA ALA A 135 -8.72 -14.19 20.67
C ALA A 135 -8.36 -15.45 21.50
N ASP A 136 -7.09 -15.60 21.90
CA ASP A 136 -6.60 -16.82 22.57
C ASP A 136 -6.65 -16.76 24.12
N ARG A 137 -7.07 -15.64 24.71
CA ARG A 137 -7.20 -15.50 26.19
C ARG A 137 -8.63 -15.56 26.71
N ALA A 138 -9.63 -15.61 25.84
CA ALA A 138 -11.04 -15.63 26.24
C ALA A 138 -11.68 -17.03 26.22
N GLN A 139 -10.98 -18.07 25.77
CA GLN A 139 -11.49 -19.45 25.76
C GLN A 139 -10.98 -20.32 26.93
N ASP A 140 -9.90 -19.93 27.62
CA ASP A 140 -9.30 -20.74 28.71
C ASP A 140 -9.90 -20.47 30.12
N VAL A 141 -10.83 -19.51 30.25
CA VAL A 141 -11.48 -19.18 31.54
C VAL A 141 -12.92 -19.70 31.63
N ALA A 142 -13.45 -20.30 30.56
CA ALA A 142 -14.83 -20.83 30.55
C ALA A 142 -14.94 -22.33 30.87
N GLU A 143 -13.83 -23.04 31.11
CA GLU A 143 -13.83 -24.49 31.40
C GLU A 143 -13.17 -24.87 32.76
N ARG A 144 -13.15 -23.97 33.74
CA ARG A 144 -12.72 -24.32 35.11
C ARG A 144 -13.73 -23.91 36.18
#